data_AF-A0A3N5FWB0-F1
#
_entry.id   AF-A0A3N5FWB0-F1
#
_cell.length_a   1.000
_cell.length_b   1.000
_cell.length_c   1.000
_cell.angle_alpha   90.00
_cell.angle_beta   90.00
_cell.angle_gamma   90.00
#
_symmetry.space_group_name_H-M   'P 1'
#
loop_
_entity.id
_entity.type
_entity.pdbx_description
1 polymer ?
#
loop_
_entity_poly.entity_id
_entity_poly.type
_entity_poly.pdbx_seq_one_letter_code
_entity_poly.pdbx_strand_id
1 'polypeptide(L)'
;MATTPNPPQSLTLTEALIPIASLILLVAISYYLFGDGGAFGPNQVALVVATMVAVFIAWRRGHTLEALREAAVTSVGSGIGAIFILLAVGSLIGAWAMSGTLVAMVYYGFQLLSPNYFSLTAAVICAVLSATIGSSWPVVGPIGLGLTGIVL
;
A
#
# COMPACT_ATOMS: atom_id res chain seq x y z
N MET A 1 -6.32 -38.39 28.38
CA MET A 1 -4.94 -37.99 28.04
C MET A 1 -5.01 -36.58 27.49
N ALA A 2 -4.83 -35.57 28.35
CA ALA A 2 -4.96 -34.17 27.96
C ALA A 2 -3.70 -33.74 27.20
N THR A 3 -3.82 -33.56 25.88
CA THR A 3 -2.76 -32.94 25.07
C THR A 3 -2.73 -31.46 25.42
N THR A 4 -1.76 -31.04 26.22
CA THR A 4 -1.49 -29.62 26.44
C THR A 4 -1.21 -28.95 25.10
N PRO A 5 -1.86 -27.84 24.73
CA PRO A 5 -1.54 -27.12 23.51
C PRO A 5 -0.09 -26.65 23.62
N ASN A 6 0.75 -27.08 22.67
CA ASN A 6 2.13 -26.61 22.58
C ASN A 6 2.07 -25.08 22.46
N PRO A 7 2.84 -24.30 23.26
CA PRO A 7 2.85 -22.85 23.12
C PRO A 7 3.17 -22.45 21.67
N PRO A 8 2.50 -21.43 21.12
CA PRO A 8 2.74 -21.00 19.75
C PRO A 8 4.21 -20.66 19.57
N GLN A 9 4.88 -21.34 18.64
CA GLN A 9 6.27 -21.05 18.32
C GLN A 9 6.34 -19.73 17.55
N SER A 10 7.33 -18.91 17.87
CA SER A 10 7.59 -17.70 17.10
C SER A 10 7.89 -18.05 15.64
N LEU A 11 7.28 -17.29 14.72
CA LEU A 11 7.62 -17.40 13.32
C LEU A 11 9.08 -16.99 13.12
N THR A 12 9.82 -17.82 12.39
CA THR A 12 11.18 -17.46 11.96
C THR A 12 11.12 -16.41 10.85
N LEU A 13 12.15 -15.57 10.74
CA LEU A 13 12.23 -14.54 9.70
C LEU A 13 12.04 -15.14 8.29
N THR A 14 12.60 -16.33 8.06
CA THR A 14 12.46 -17.08 6.81
C THR A 14 11.02 -17.46 6.51
N GLU A 15 10.22 -17.81 7.52
CA GLU A 15 8.82 -18.18 7.34
C GLU A 15 7.91 -16.98 7.14
N ALA A 16 8.22 -15.85 7.77
CA ALA A 16 7.53 -14.59 7.53
C ALA A 16 7.80 -14.05 6.11
N LEU A 17 8.99 -14.35 5.55
CA LEU A 17 9.36 -13.91 4.20
C LEU A 17 8.62 -14.68 3.09
N ILE A 18 8.25 -15.94 3.32
CA ILE A 18 7.63 -16.79 2.28
C ILE A 18 6.31 -16.21 1.76
N PRO A 19 5.33 -15.81 2.60
CA PRO A 19 4.09 -15.18 2.11
C PRO A 19 4.31 -13.84 1.41
N ILE A 20 5.31 -13.07 1.85
CA ILE A 20 5.65 -11.77 1.24
C ILE A 20 6.23 -12.00 -0.16
N ALA A 21 7.19 -12.92 -0.28
CA ALA A 21 7.79 -13.27 -1.56
C ALA A 21 6.77 -13.90 -2.51
N SER A 22 5.90 -14.78 -2.02
CA SER A 22 4.84 -15.38 -2.85
C SER A 22 3.85 -14.33 -3.34
N LEU A 23 3.47 -13.36 -2.50
CA LEU A 23 2.63 -12.25 -2.90
C LEU A 23 3.28 -11.43 -4.03
N ILE A 24 4.52 -10.97 -3.84
CA ILE A 24 5.23 -10.15 -4.82
C ILE A 24 5.33 -10.89 -6.17
N LEU A 25 5.70 -12.18 -6.14
CA LEU A 25 5.81 -12.99 -7.35
C LEU A 25 4.46 -13.18 -8.05
N LEU A 26 3.39 -13.47 -7.30
CA LEU A 26 2.06 -13.68 -7.89
C LEU A 26 1.51 -12.39 -8.51
N VAL A 27 1.74 -11.24 -7.88
CA VAL A 27 1.36 -9.93 -8.44
C VAL A 27 2.17 -9.62 -9.70
N ALA A 28 3.48 -9.86 -9.69
CA ALA A 28 4.33 -9.66 -10.86
C ALA A 28 3.90 -10.56 -12.04
N ILE A 29 3.62 -11.84 -11.77
CA ILE A 29 3.11 -12.79 -12.76
C ILE A 29 1.74 -12.35 -13.29
N SER A 30 0.86 -11.86 -12.42
CA SER A 30 -0.45 -11.31 -12.81
C SER A 30 -0.30 -10.20 -13.85
N TYR A 31 0.56 -9.21 -13.61
CA TYR A 31 0.80 -8.14 -14.59
C TYR A 31 1.55 -8.62 -15.84
N TYR A 32 2.47 -9.58 -15.72
CA TYR A 32 3.17 -10.14 -16.86
C TYR A 32 2.22 -10.88 -17.83
N LEU A 33 1.25 -11.64 -17.29
CA LEU A 33 0.32 -12.44 -18.10
C LEU A 33 -0.88 -11.64 -18.62
N PHE A 34 -1.41 -10.72 -17.81
CA PHE A 34 -2.69 -10.05 -18.08
C PHE A 34 -2.56 -8.54 -18.36
N GLY A 35 -1.35 -7.97 -18.28
CA GLY A 35 -1.12 -6.53 -18.43
C GLY A 35 -1.97 -5.72 -17.45
N ASP A 36 -2.57 -4.63 -17.93
CA ASP A 36 -3.50 -3.80 -17.14
C ASP A 36 -4.76 -4.58 -16.68
N GLY A 37 -5.13 -5.63 -17.40
CA GLY A 37 -6.19 -6.56 -17.01
C GLY A 37 -5.91 -7.31 -15.69
N GLY A 38 -4.64 -7.37 -15.28
CA GLY A 38 -4.22 -7.96 -14.01
C GLY A 38 -4.83 -7.28 -12.78
N ALA A 39 -5.14 -5.98 -12.87
CA ALA A 39 -5.71 -5.21 -11.77
C ALA A 39 -7.17 -5.58 -11.43
N PHE A 40 -7.93 -6.09 -12.40
CA PHE A 40 -9.39 -6.28 -12.27
C PHE A 40 -9.81 -7.65 -11.70
N GLY A 41 -8.87 -8.56 -11.42
CA GLY A 41 -9.18 -9.88 -10.89
C GLY A 41 -7.96 -10.72 -10.52
N PRO A 42 -6.99 -10.91 -11.44
CA PRO A 42 -5.81 -11.72 -11.16
C PRO A 42 -5.03 -11.30 -9.89
N ASN A 43 -4.95 -10.00 -9.61
CA ASN A 43 -4.34 -9.49 -8.38
C ASN A 43 -5.11 -9.88 -7.10
N GLN A 44 -6.45 -9.92 -7.16
CA GLN A 44 -7.26 -10.40 -6.02
C GLN A 44 -7.03 -11.89 -5.77
N VAL A 45 -6.91 -12.69 -6.83
CA VAL A 45 -6.55 -14.11 -6.73
C VAL A 45 -5.16 -14.28 -6.11
N ALA A 46 -4.18 -13.48 -6.54
CA ALA A 46 -2.83 -13.47 -5.98
C ALA A 46 -2.83 -13.22 -4.46
N LEU A 47 -3.60 -12.22 -4.00
CA LEU A 47 -3.76 -11.90 -2.57
C LEU A 47 -4.36 -13.06 -1.78
N VAL A 48 -5.42 -13.69 -2.30
CA VAL A 48 -6.05 -14.85 -1.65
C VAL A 48 -5.07 -16.01 -1.54
N VAL A 49 -4.33 -16.32 -2.61
CA VAL A 49 -3.34 -17.39 -2.62
C VAL A 49 -2.19 -17.12 -1.65
N ALA A 50 -1.64 -15.91 -1.63
CA ALA A 50 -0.60 -15.54 -0.68
C ALA A 50 -1.10 -15.63 0.78
N THR A 51 -2.36 -15.25 1.03
CA THR A 51 -3.00 -15.39 2.34
C THR A 51 -3.14 -16.86 2.75
N MET A 52 -3.53 -17.75 1.82
CA MET A 52 -3.57 -19.19 2.08
C MET A 52 -2.18 -19.74 2.46
N VAL A 53 -1.12 -19.28 1.79
CA VAL A 53 0.26 -19.65 2.14
C VAL A 53 0.62 -19.17 3.55
N ALA A 54 0.28 -17.93 3.91
CA ALA A 54 0.50 -17.39 5.25
C ALA A 54 -0.21 -18.19 6.34
N VAL A 55 -1.50 -18.48 6.13
CA VAL A 55 -2.32 -19.27 7.07
C VAL A 55 -1.78 -20.68 7.22
N PHE A 56 -1.35 -21.31 6.12
CA PHE A 56 -0.77 -22.66 6.17
C PHE A 56 0.52 -22.72 7.00
N ILE A 57 1.42 -21.74 6.84
CA ILE A 57 2.67 -21.65 7.61
C ILE A 57 2.37 -21.41 9.08
N ALA A 58 1.48 -20.47 9.39
CA ALA A 58 1.10 -20.15 10.78
C ALA A 58 0.40 -21.33 11.47
N TRP A 59 -0.47 -22.05 10.75
CA TRP A 59 -1.13 -23.25 11.27
C TRP A 59 -0.12 -24.37 11.57
N ARG A 60 0.89 -24.58 10.70
CA ARG A 60 1.99 -25.53 10.96
C ARG A 60 2.82 -25.18 12.20
N ARG A 61 2.90 -23.90 12.56
CA ARG A 61 3.59 -23.42 13.77
C ARG A 61 2.73 -23.46 15.04
N GLY A 62 1.50 -23.97 14.94
CA GLY A 62 0.61 -24.16 16.08
C GLY A 62 -0.29 -22.96 16.39
N HIS A 63 -0.35 -21.95 15.51
CA HIS A 63 -1.33 -20.88 15.67
C HIS A 63 -2.74 -21.40 15.35
N THR A 64 -3.70 -21.03 16.21
CA THR A 64 -5.10 -21.35 15.98
C THR A 64 -5.68 -20.47 14.88
N LEU A 65 -6.62 -21.01 14.10
CA LEU A 65 -7.31 -20.23 13.07
C LEU A 65 -8.06 -19.03 13.67
N GLU A 66 -8.57 -19.17 14.89
CA GLU A 66 -9.25 -18.08 15.59
C GLU A 66 -8.31 -16.92 15.92
N ALA A 67 -7.09 -17.22 16.39
CA ALA A 67 -6.09 -16.18 16.65
C ALA A 67 -5.66 -15.47 15.35
N LEU A 68 -5.53 -16.22 14.24
CA LEU A 68 -5.22 -15.64 12.92
C LEU A 68 -6.36 -14.76 12.42
N ARG A 69 -7.61 -15.17 12.63
CA ARG A 69 -8.80 -14.39 12.27
C ARG A 69 -8.86 -13.10 13.10
N GLU A 70 -8.64 -13.17 14.40
CA GLU A 70 -8.64 -11.99 15.27
C GLU A 70 -7.51 -11.01 14.92
N ALA A 71 -6.32 -11.53 14.61
CA ALA A 71 -5.21 -10.73 14.10
C ALA A 71 -5.57 -10.04 12.77
N ALA A 72 -6.22 -10.76 11.85
CA ALA A 72 -6.69 -10.19 10.59
C ALA A 72 -7.74 -9.09 10.81
N VAL A 73 -8.74 -9.30 11.67
CA VAL A 73 -9.77 -8.28 11.99
C VAL A 73 -9.14 -7.05 12.62
N THR A 74 -8.23 -7.25 13.58
CA THR A 74 -7.48 -6.16 14.21
C THR A 74 -6.66 -5.37 13.19
N SER A 75 -6.00 -6.05 12.25
CA SER A 75 -5.22 -5.41 11.20
C SER A 75 -6.09 -4.54 10.28
N VAL A 76 -7.27 -5.02 9.87
CA VAL A 76 -8.23 -4.25 9.09
C VAL A 76 -8.76 -3.07 9.89
N GLY A 77 -9.10 -3.28 11.16
CA GLY A 77 -9.57 -2.24 12.07
C GLY A 77 -8.57 -1.09 12.22
N SER A 78 -7.28 -1.39 12.28
CA SER A 78 -6.22 -0.38 12.36
C SER A 78 -6.15 0.54 11.13
N GLY A 79 -6.61 0.07 9.97
CA GLY A 79 -6.61 0.83 8.72
C GLY A 79 -7.81 1.76 8.54
N ILE A 80 -8.89 1.60 9.31
CA ILE A 80 -10.14 2.35 9.14
C ILE A 80 -9.91 3.87 9.30
N GLY A 81 -9.08 4.28 10.26
CA GLY A 81 -8.73 5.69 10.45
C GLY A 81 -8.06 6.30 9.21
N ALA A 82 -7.15 5.55 8.57
CA ALA A 82 -6.48 5.99 7.35
C ALA A 82 -7.46 6.12 6.18
N ILE A 83 -8.48 5.24 6.08
CA ILE A 83 -9.51 5.33 5.05
C ILE A 83 -10.28 6.65 5.14
N PHE A 84 -10.69 7.06 6.35
CA PHE A 84 -11.38 8.34 6.52
C PHE A 84 -10.51 9.54 6.16
N ILE A 85 -9.21 9.49 6.49
CA ILE A 85 -8.25 10.53 6.08
C ILE A 85 -8.13 10.59 4.56
N LEU A 86 -7.92 9.45 3.89
CA LEU A 86 -7.82 9.38 2.44
C LEU A 86 -9.10 9.85 1.74
N LEU A 87 -10.27 9.57 2.33
CA LEU A 87 -11.56 10.05 1.82
C LEU A 87 -11.71 11.57 1.97
N ALA A 88 -11.32 12.14 3.10
CA ALA A 88 -11.36 13.59 3.33
C ALA A 88 -10.36 14.35 2.43
N VAL A 89 -9.13 13.83 2.29
CA VAL A 89 -8.13 14.40 1.40
C VAL A 89 -8.56 14.27 -0.06
N GLY A 90 -9.11 13.12 -0.45
CA GLY A 90 -9.63 12.88 -1.80
C GLY A 90 -10.77 13.82 -2.16
N SER A 91 -11.72 14.05 -1.25
CA SER A 91 -12.83 15.00 -1.49
C SER A 91 -12.34 16.45 -1.58
N LEU A 92 -11.35 16.84 -0.77
CA LEU A 92 -10.72 18.16 -0.83
C LEU A 92 -10.01 18.39 -2.16
N ILE A 93 -9.19 17.41 -2.62
CA ILE A 93 -8.49 17.48 -3.92
C ILE A 93 -9.51 17.55 -5.06
N GLY A 94 -10.58 16.75 -5.00
CA GLY A 94 -11.66 16.78 -5.98
C GLY A 94 -12.37 18.14 -6.04
N ALA A 95 -12.63 18.76 -4.89
CA ALA A 95 -13.20 20.10 -4.82
C ALA A 95 -12.28 21.16 -5.45
N TRP A 96 -10.98 21.11 -5.17
CA TRP A 96 -9.99 22.01 -5.77
C TRP A 96 -9.81 21.81 -7.27
N ALA A 97 -9.94 20.58 -7.76
CA ALA A 97 -9.92 20.30 -9.19
C ALA A 97 -11.12 20.95 -9.89
N MET A 98 -12.32 20.85 -9.31
CA MET A 98 -13.53 21.47 -9.87
C MET A 98 -13.54 23.00 -9.78
N SER A 99 -12.99 23.60 -8.71
CA SER A 99 -12.90 25.05 -8.56
C SER A 99 -11.76 25.69 -9.37
N GLY A 100 -10.92 24.89 -10.04
CA GLY A 100 -9.73 25.35 -10.75
C GLY A 100 -8.58 25.78 -9.83
N THR A 101 -8.74 25.66 -8.51
CA THR A 101 -7.70 25.99 -7.52
C THR A 101 -6.47 25.10 -7.69
N LEU A 102 -6.67 23.81 -7.96
CA LEU A 102 -5.57 22.87 -8.21
C LEU A 102 -4.73 23.29 -9.44
N VAL A 103 -5.41 23.63 -10.54
CA VAL A 103 -4.75 24.07 -11.78
C VAL A 103 -4.00 25.39 -11.57
N ALA A 104 -4.58 26.33 -10.82
CA ALA A 104 -3.91 27.58 -10.46
C ALA A 104 -2.64 27.33 -9.63
N MET A 105 -2.68 26.43 -8.64
CA MET A 105 -1.50 26.07 -7.84
C MET A 105 -0.38 25.46 -8.69
N VAL A 106 -0.72 24.61 -9.67
CA VAL A 106 0.26 24.06 -10.62
C VAL A 106 0.87 25.17 -11.48
N TYR A 107 0.05 26.04 -12.05
CA TYR A 107 0.51 27.16 -12.90
C TYR A 107 1.49 28.09 -12.18
N TYR A 108 1.17 28.48 -10.94
CA TYR A 108 2.08 29.29 -10.13
C TYR A 108 3.29 28.51 -9.62
N GLY A 109 3.14 27.20 -9.35
CA GLY A 109 4.23 26.32 -8.98
C GLY A 109 5.34 26.27 -10.04
N PHE A 110 4.98 26.21 -11.33
CA PHE A 110 5.95 26.27 -12.42
C PHE A 110 6.70 27.59 -12.54
N GLN A 111 6.11 28.72 -12.12
CA GLN A 111 6.83 29.99 -12.11
C GLN A 111 7.89 30.05 -11.00
N LEU A 112 7.66 29.33 -9.89
CA LEU A 112 8.63 29.22 -8.80
C LEU A 112 9.72 28.18 -9.05
N LEU A 113 9.41 27.08 -9.75
CA LEU A 113 10.36 26.00 -10.02
C LEU A 113 10.99 26.13 -11.41
N SER A 114 12.32 26.26 -11.47
CA SER A 114 13.04 26.17 -12.75
C SER A 114 12.91 24.75 -13.34
N PRO A 115 12.55 24.58 -14.64
CA PRO A 115 12.36 23.27 -15.26
C PRO A 115 13.55 22.31 -15.13
N ASN A 116 14.78 22.85 -15.07
CA ASN A 116 16.01 22.06 -15.03
C ASN A 116 16.20 21.22 -13.76
N TYR A 117 15.53 21.54 -12.65
CA TYR A 117 15.71 20.85 -11.36
C TYR A 117 14.43 20.20 -10.82
N PHE A 118 13.35 20.21 -11.59
CA PHE A 118 12.02 19.80 -11.15
C PHE A 118 12.01 18.42 -10.47
N SER A 119 12.57 17.39 -11.12
CA SER A 119 12.60 16.02 -10.60
C SER A 119 13.39 15.89 -9.29
N LEU A 120 14.48 16.65 -9.14
CA LEU A 120 15.30 16.64 -7.92
C LEU A 120 14.54 17.30 -6.76
N THR A 121 13.95 18.47 -6.99
CA THR A 121 13.12 19.15 -5.98
C THR A 121 11.90 18.34 -5.58
N ALA A 122 11.23 17.70 -6.54
CA ALA A 122 10.12 16.79 -6.30
C ALA A 122 10.53 15.60 -5.43
N ALA A 123 11.67 14.96 -5.73
CA ALA A 123 12.18 13.85 -4.94
C ALA A 123 12.49 14.26 -3.49
N VAL A 124 13.09 15.45 -3.29
CA VAL A 124 13.39 15.98 -1.95
C VAL A 124 12.10 16.27 -1.17
N ILE A 125 11.11 16.90 -1.80
CA ILE A 125 9.80 17.18 -1.17
C ILE A 125 9.11 15.87 -0.77
N CYS A 126 9.06 14.89 -1.68
CA CYS A 126 8.49 13.57 -1.38
C CYS A 126 9.23 12.87 -0.24
N ALA A 127 10.56 12.96 -0.19
CA ALA A 127 11.37 12.36 0.87
C ALA A 127 11.08 13.01 2.24
N VAL A 128 11.02 14.34 2.31
CA VAL A 128 10.73 15.07 3.56
C VAL A 128 9.32 14.77 4.05
N LEU A 129 8.33 14.77 3.16
CA LEU A 129 6.94 14.48 3.52
C LEU A 129 6.76 13.02 3.94
N SER A 130 7.37 12.07 3.23
CA SER A 130 7.34 10.66 3.61
C SER A 130 8.02 10.42 4.95
N ALA A 131 9.12 11.11 5.26
CA ALA A 131 9.78 11.02 6.56
C ALA A 131 8.92 11.59 7.69
N THR A 132 8.17 12.67 7.42
CA THR A 132 7.30 13.32 8.42
C THR A 132 6.04 12.50 8.71
N ILE A 133 5.43 11.91 7.68
CA ILE A 133 4.20 11.10 7.80
C ILE A 133 4.52 9.68 8.29
N GLY A 134 5.77 9.21 8.12
CA GLY A 134 6.19 7.87 8.50
C GLY A 134 5.68 6.76 7.57
N SER A 135 4.97 7.11 6.49
CA SER A 135 4.47 6.20 5.46
C SER A 135 4.53 6.84 4.09
N SER A 136 4.97 6.08 3.09
CA SER A 136 5.08 6.53 1.70
C SER A 136 3.75 6.48 0.94
N TRP A 137 2.78 5.67 1.40
CA TRP A 137 1.52 5.42 0.69
C TRP A 137 0.65 6.68 0.50
N PRO A 138 0.46 7.54 1.53
CA PRO A 138 -0.33 8.76 1.38
C PRO A 138 0.35 9.83 0.53
N VAL A 139 1.66 9.74 0.30
CA VAL A 139 2.44 10.73 -0.48
C VAL A 139 2.37 10.42 -1.98
N VAL A 140 2.40 9.14 -2.36
CA VAL A 140 2.35 8.69 -3.76
C VAL A 140 1.07 9.15 -4.48
N GLY A 141 -0.08 9.13 -3.79
CA GLY A 141 -1.36 9.48 -4.41
C GLY A 141 -1.44 10.95 -4.85
N PRO A 142 -1.52 11.93 -3.92
CA PRO A 142 -1.74 13.33 -4.27
C PRO A 142 -0.54 13.98 -4.97
N ILE A 143 0.67 13.69 -4.48
CA ILE A 143 1.89 14.35 -4.92
C ILE A 143 2.52 13.57 -6.06
N GLY A 144 2.69 12.25 -5.91
CA GLY A 144 3.28 11.41 -6.94
C GLY A 144 2.50 11.46 -8.26
N LEU A 145 1.19 11.15 -8.26
CA LEU A 145 0.39 11.21 -9.48
C LEU A 145 0.26 12.64 -10.03
N GLY A 146 0.10 13.64 -9.16
CA GLY A 146 0.04 15.04 -9.55
C GLY A 146 1.30 15.51 -10.28
N LEU A 147 2.48 15.07 -9.85
CA LEU A 147 3.75 15.36 -10.50
C LEU A 147 3.94 14.53 -11.79
N THR A 148 3.43 13.30 -11.88
CA THR A 148 3.50 12.54 -13.15
C THR A 148 2.64 13.14 -14.25
N GLY A 149 1.48 13.74 -13.93
CA GLY A 149 0.66 14.47 -14.89
C GLY A 149 1.24 15.81 -15.35
N ILE A 150 2.31 16.28 -14.70
CA ILE A 150 3.10 17.45 -15.10
C ILE A 150 4.24 17.06 -16.06
N VAL A 151 4.76 15.84 -15.93
CA VAL A 151 5.90 15.34 -16.71
C VAL A 151 5.47 14.69 -18.03
N LEU A 152 4.19 14.31 -18.16
CA LEU A 152 3.54 13.85 -19.41
C LEU A 152 2.89 15.03 -20.16
#